data_AF-A0AAV7VZ24-F1
#
_entry.id   AF-A0AAV7VZ24-F1
#
_cell.length_a   1.000
_cell.length_b   1.000
_cell.length_c   1.000
_cell.angle_alpha   90.00
_cell.angle_beta   90.00
_cell.angle_gamma   90.00
#
_symmetry.space_group_name_H-M   'P 1'
#
loop_
_entity.id
_entity.type
_entity.pdbx_description
1 polymer ?
#
loop_
_entity_poly.entity_id
_entity_poly.type
_entity_poly.pdbx_seq_one_letter_code
_entity_poly.pdbx_strand_id
1 'polypeptide(L)'
;MGRLVGHAMYVPVKGDLVIGIVTAKSGDVFKVDIGGSEQAYLSYLAFEGATKKNRPNVQVGDLIYGQFIVANRDMEPELACIDSCGRPNGMGVIGQDGLLFKVSLGLVRKLLTPHCDIIQDLSKVYPLEIVIGMNGRIWVKSKTVQQTVIVANILEACEHMTAEQRKSVFARFAENMM
;
A
#
# COMPACT_ATOMS: atom_id res chain seq x y z
N MET A 1 13.71 -25.60 -7.54
CA MET A 1 12.25 -25.65 -7.67
C MET A 1 11.68 -24.29 -7.30
N GLY A 2 11.40 -23.43 -8.29
CA GLY A 2 10.74 -22.16 -8.05
C GLY A 2 9.31 -22.43 -7.61
N ARG A 3 8.96 -22.07 -6.38
CA ARG A 3 7.56 -22.06 -5.95
C ARG A 3 6.84 -21.04 -6.82
N LEU A 4 5.96 -21.52 -7.70
CA LEU A 4 4.90 -20.71 -8.27
C LEU A 4 4.04 -20.25 -7.09
N VAL A 5 4.34 -19.08 -6.55
CA VAL A 5 3.45 -18.38 -5.63
C VAL A 5 2.20 -18.12 -6.46
N GLY A 6 1.15 -18.90 -6.20
CA GLY A 6 -0.18 -18.62 -6.72
C GLY A 6 -0.60 -17.26 -6.18
N HIS A 7 -0.23 -16.19 -6.87
CA HIS A 7 -0.69 -14.85 -6.54
C HIS A 7 -2.18 -14.82 -6.84
N ALA A 8 -2.99 -15.10 -5.82
CA ALA A 8 -4.41 -14.82 -5.87
C ALA A 8 -4.58 -13.37 -6.33
N MET A 9 -5.24 -13.19 -7.47
CA MET A 9 -5.57 -11.87 -7.99
C MET A 9 -6.46 -11.18 -6.96
N TYR A 10 -6.14 -9.93 -6.65
CA TYR A 10 -6.98 -9.14 -5.76
C TYR A 10 -8.31 -8.84 -6.47
N VAL A 11 -9.42 -9.04 -5.77
CA VAL A 11 -10.76 -8.70 -6.25
C VAL A 11 -11.14 -7.38 -5.58
N PRO A 12 -11.44 -6.32 -6.34
CA PRO A 12 -11.87 -5.04 -5.78
C PRO A 12 -13.10 -5.19 -4.89
N VAL A 13 -13.03 -4.60 -3.70
CA VAL A 13 -14.16 -4.53 -2.75
C VAL A 13 -14.37 -3.09 -2.37
N LYS A 14 -15.63 -2.65 -2.37
CA LYS A 14 -15.98 -1.28 -1.99
C LYS A 14 -15.55 -1.02 -0.55
N GLY A 15 -14.86 0.10 -0.33
CA GLY A 15 -14.34 0.51 0.98
C GLY A 15 -12.92 0.00 1.28
N ASP A 16 -12.36 -0.91 0.48
CA ASP A 16 -10.97 -1.34 0.67
C ASP A 16 -9.99 -0.21 0.32
N LEU A 17 -8.97 -0.05 1.17
CA LEU A 17 -7.84 0.82 0.94
C LEU A 17 -6.75 0.07 0.18
N VAL A 18 -6.27 0.62 -0.93
CA VAL A 18 -5.30 -0.04 -1.81
C VAL A 18 -4.19 0.90 -2.28
N ILE A 19 -3.08 0.29 -2.71
CA ILE A 19 -1.99 1.00 -3.37
C ILE A 19 -2.06 0.74 -4.88
N GLY A 20 -2.22 1.81 -5.64
CA GLY A 20 -2.25 1.79 -7.10
C GLY A 20 -1.02 2.45 -7.73
N ILE A 21 -0.74 2.11 -8.98
CA ILE A 21 0.29 2.75 -9.80
C ILE A 21 -0.41 3.47 -10.95
N VAL A 22 -0.18 4.76 -11.13
CA VAL A 22 -0.78 5.52 -12.23
C VAL A 22 -0.20 5.05 -13.56
N THR A 23 -1.03 4.51 -14.44
CA THR A 23 -0.60 3.97 -15.74
C THR A 23 -0.85 4.95 -16.87
N ALA A 24 -1.89 5.76 -16.77
CA ALA A 24 -2.22 6.76 -17.79
C ALA A 24 -3.00 7.94 -17.19
N LYS A 25 -2.92 9.07 -17.89
CA LYS A 25 -3.67 10.28 -17.60
C LYS A 25 -4.47 10.67 -18.84
N SER A 26 -5.78 10.73 -18.73
CA SER A 26 -6.68 11.06 -19.84
C SER A 26 -7.67 12.13 -19.41
N GLY A 27 -7.40 13.37 -19.82
CA GLY A 27 -8.22 14.53 -19.49
C GLY A 27 -8.31 14.76 -17.97
N ASP A 28 -9.48 14.46 -17.43
CA ASP A 28 -9.84 14.67 -16.02
C ASP A 28 -9.78 13.37 -15.20
N VAL A 29 -9.34 12.25 -15.79
CA VAL A 29 -9.30 10.95 -15.11
C VAL A 29 -7.91 10.31 -15.22
N PHE A 30 -7.47 9.69 -14.14
CA PHE A 30 -6.27 8.85 -14.08
C PHE A 30 -6.67 7.38 -14.16
N LYS A 31 -5.92 6.59 -14.94
CA LYS A 31 -5.98 5.13 -14.90
C LYS A 31 -4.92 4.62 -13.95
N VAL A 32 -5.32 3.70 -13.07
CA VAL A 32 -4.51 3.22 -11.97
C VAL A 32 -4.51 1.70 -11.99
N ASP A 33 -3.31 1.10 -12.08
CA ASP A 33 -3.14 -0.34 -11.92
C ASP A 33 -3.20 -0.71 -10.45
N ILE A 34 -4.14 -1.59 -10.11
CA ILE A 34 -4.40 -2.10 -8.76
C ILE A 34 -3.95 -3.56 -8.58
N GLY A 35 -3.43 -4.21 -9.63
CA GLY A 35 -3.07 -5.63 -9.62
C GLY A 35 -4.26 -6.60 -9.69
N GLY A 36 -5.41 -6.12 -10.20
CA GLY A 36 -6.59 -6.92 -10.52
C GLY A 36 -6.67 -7.27 -12.02
N SER A 37 -7.81 -7.76 -12.48
CA SER A 37 -8.07 -8.03 -13.90
C SER A 37 -8.20 -6.77 -14.74
N GLU A 38 -8.66 -5.69 -14.14
CA GLU A 38 -8.92 -4.40 -14.78
C GLU A 38 -8.21 -3.26 -14.03
N GLN A 39 -7.99 -2.14 -14.73
CA GLN A 39 -7.48 -0.91 -14.13
C GLN A 39 -8.62 -0.17 -13.43
N ALA A 40 -8.29 0.52 -12.35
CA ALA A 40 -9.21 1.41 -11.68
C ALA A 40 -9.10 2.84 -12.21
N TYR A 41 -10.20 3.57 -12.11
CA TYR A 41 -10.27 4.98 -12.49
C TYR A 41 -10.22 5.87 -11.25
N LEU A 42 -9.52 6.98 -11.37
CA LEU A 42 -9.41 7.99 -10.31
C LEU A 42 -9.67 9.38 -10.89
N SER A 43 -10.74 10.02 -10.43
CA SER A 43 -11.07 11.39 -10.84
C SER A 43 -10.12 12.41 -10.22
N TYR A 44 -9.75 13.45 -10.96
CA TYR A 44 -8.99 14.57 -10.39
C TYR A 44 -9.69 15.26 -9.23
N LEU A 45 -11.03 15.24 -9.18
CA LEU A 45 -11.84 15.82 -8.11
C LEU A 45 -11.84 14.96 -6.84
N ALA A 46 -11.36 13.72 -6.92
CA ALA A 46 -11.30 12.81 -5.79
C ALA A 46 -10.04 13.00 -4.94
N PHE A 47 -9.44 14.19 -4.98
CA PHE A 47 -8.31 14.62 -4.15
C PHE A 47 -8.74 15.80 -3.28
N GLU A 48 -8.11 15.94 -2.12
CA GLU A 48 -8.40 17.05 -1.21
C GLU A 48 -8.14 18.41 -1.90
N GLY A 49 -9.12 19.31 -1.81
CA GLY A 49 -9.00 20.68 -2.34
C GLY A 49 -8.90 20.76 -3.87
N ALA A 50 -9.16 19.66 -4.59
CA ALA A 50 -9.12 19.65 -6.04
C ALA A 50 -10.29 20.43 -6.64
N THR A 51 -9.97 21.35 -7.56
CA THR A 51 -10.95 22.10 -8.35
C THR A 51 -10.44 22.23 -9.79
N LYS A 52 -11.28 22.69 -10.73
CA LYS A 52 -10.82 22.95 -12.11
C LYS A 52 -9.59 23.89 -12.19
N LYS A 53 -9.43 24.77 -11.20
CA LYS A 53 -8.32 25.72 -11.07
C LYS A 53 -7.12 25.14 -10.30
N ASN A 54 -7.36 24.25 -9.33
CA ASN A 54 -6.34 23.60 -8.51
C ASN A 54 -6.30 22.10 -8.83
N ARG A 55 -5.51 21.73 -9.85
CA ARG A 55 -5.39 20.33 -10.28
C ARG A 55 -4.31 19.62 -9.46
N PRO A 56 -4.56 18.38 -8.98
CA PRO A 56 -3.55 17.62 -8.26
C PRO A 56 -2.36 17.30 -9.18
N ASN A 57 -1.15 17.38 -8.64
CA ASN A 57 0.07 17.03 -9.36
C ASN A 57 0.30 15.51 -9.30
N VAL A 58 -0.29 14.80 -10.26
CA VAL A 58 -0.17 13.35 -10.42
C VAL A 58 0.37 13.04 -11.81
N GLN A 59 1.42 12.22 -11.86
CA GLN A 59 2.14 11.78 -13.04
C GLN A 59 2.01 10.27 -13.26
N VAL A 60 2.27 9.84 -14.49
CA VAL A 60 2.35 8.40 -14.80
C VAL A 60 3.57 7.81 -14.08
N GLY A 61 3.37 6.67 -13.42
CA GLY A 61 4.36 6.03 -12.55
C GLY A 61 4.23 6.37 -11.07
N ASP A 62 3.45 7.40 -10.71
CA ASP A 62 3.21 7.74 -9.31
C ASP A 62 2.42 6.63 -8.60
N LEU A 63 2.73 6.47 -7.31
CA LEU A 63 2.01 5.59 -6.41
C LEU A 63 0.87 6.34 -5.74
N ILE A 64 -0.33 5.76 -5.73
CA ILE A 64 -1.52 6.33 -5.11
C ILE A 64 -1.99 5.41 -4.00
N TYR A 65 -2.30 5.99 -2.84
CA TYR A 65 -3.09 5.35 -1.80
C TYR A 65 -4.51 5.89 -1.85
N GLY A 66 -5.50 5.01 -1.99
CA GLY A 66 -6.90 5.41 -2.12
C GLY A 66 -7.87 4.30 -1.77
N GLN A 67 -9.13 4.66 -1.65
CA GLN A 67 -10.23 3.77 -1.31
C GLN A 67 -11.11 3.48 -2.53
N PHE A 68 -11.58 2.23 -2.68
CA PHE A 68 -12.62 1.94 -3.66
C PHE A 68 -13.97 2.54 -3.25
N ILE A 69 -14.50 3.43 -4.10
CA ILE A 69 -15.85 3.97 -3.94
C ILE A 69 -16.88 3.18 -4.76
N VAL A 70 -16.45 2.64 -5.90
CA VAL A 70 -17.22 1.75 -6.77
C VAL A 70 -16.37 0.51 -7.03
N ALA A 71 -16.95 -0.65 -6.72
CA ALA A 71 -16.35 -1.94 -7.00
C ALA A 71 -17.50 -2.94 -7.19
N ASN A 72 -18.00 -3.02 -8.43
CA ASN A 72 -19.04 -3.96 -8.82
C ASN A 72 -18.54 -4.77 -10.02
N ARG A 73 -19.04 -6.00 -10.21
CA ARG A 73 -18.58 -6.89 -11.30
C ARG A 73 -18.95 -6.39 -12.70
N ASP A 74 -20.01 -5.59 -12.78
CA ASP A 74 -20.55 -5.07 -14.05
C ASP A 74 -20.04 -3.66 -14.40
N MET A 75 -19.16 -3.09 -13.56
CA MET A 75 -18.65 -1.72 -13.72
C MET A 75 -17.16 -1.67 -13.48
N GLU A 76 -16.48 -0.77 -14.21
CA GLU A 76 -15.07 -0.49 -13.96
C GLU A 76 -14.89 0.08 -12.54
N PRO A 77 -13.88 -0.38 -11.78
CA PRO A 77 -13.72 0.05 -10.40
C PRO A 77 -13.21 1.49 -10.31
N GLU A 78 -13.71 2.24 -9.34
CA GLU A 78 -13.35 3.64 -9.11
C GLU A 78 -12.72 3.84 -7.73
N LEU A 79 -11.63 4.62 -7.70
CA LEU A 79 -10.90 5.02 -6.52
C LEU A 79 -11.19 6.48 -6.15
N ALA A 80 -11.08 6.77 -4.86
CA ALA A 80 -11.01 8.13 -4.34
C ALA A 80 -9.89 8.26 -3.31
N CYS A 81 -9.28 9.44 -3.25
CA CYS A 81 -8.28 9.83 -2.25
C CYS A 81 -8.86 10.78 -1.18
N ILE A 82 -10.18 10.79 -1.03
CA ILE A 82 -10.92 11.56 -0.03
C ILE A 82 -12.04 10.69 0.55
N ASP A 83 -12.37 10.92 1.81
CA ASP A 83 -13.52 10.31 2.47
C ASP A 83 -14.84 10.99 2.03
N SER A 84 -15.97 10.48 2.55
CA SER A 84 -17.30 11.05 2.31
C SER A 84 -17.44 12.50 2.81
N CYS A 85 -16.56 12.97 3.68
CA CYS A 85 -16.52 14.34 4.21
C CYS A 85 -15.54 15.24 3.43
N GLY A 86 -14.90 14.73 2.38
CA GLY A 86 -13.93 15.46 1.57
C GLY A 86 -12.53 15.58 2.18
N ARG A 87 -12.20 14.80 3.22
CA ARG A 87 -10.90 14.80 3.88
C ARG A 87 -10.01 13.67 3.34
N PRO A 88 -8.69 13.86 3.22
CA PRO A 88 -7.81 12.87 2.65
C PRO A 88 -7.59 11.67 3.57
N ASN A 89 -7.62 11.86 4.90
CA ASN A 89 -7.34 10.81 5.90
C ASN A 89 -6.08 9.96 5.60
N GLY A 90 -5.02 10.61 5.09
CA GLY A 90 -3.77 9.94 4.71
C GLY A 90 -3.77 9.30 3.32
N MET A 91 -4.84 9.44 2.54
CA MET A 91 -4.91 9.06 1.12
C MET A 91 -4.34 10.15 0.21
N GLY A 92 -3.91 9.76 -0.99
CA GLY A 92 -3.30 10.64 -1.97
C GLY A 92 -2.09 10.01 -2.65
N VAL A 93 -1.20 10.86 -3.16
CA VAL A 93 0.08 10.42 -3.74
C VAL A 93 1.00 9.96 -2.62
N ILE A 94 1.52 8.74 -2.73
CA ILE A 94 2.50 8.20 -1.79
C ILE A 94 3.86 8.87 -2.05
N GLY A 95 4.62 9.13 -0.99
CA GLY A 95 5.92 9.79 -1.06
C GLY A 95 6.92 9.09 -2.00
N GLN A 96 7.92 9.87 -2.44
CA GLN A 96 9.03 9.37 -3.25
C GLN A 96 10.05 8.59 -2.40
N ASP A 97 10.92 7.82 -3.06
CA ASP A 97 12.06 7.09 -2.45
C ASP A 97 11.69 6.01 -1.41
N GLY A 98 10.54 5.36 -1.57
CA GLY A 98 10.21 4.15 -0.82
C GLY A 98 10.25 2.89 -1.70
N LEU A 99 10.14 1.75 -1.04
CA LEU A 99 10.12 0.43 -1.68
C LEU A 99 8.69 -0.10 -1.69
N LEU A 100 8.15 -0.33 -2.89
CA LEU A 100 6.90 -1.04 -3.10
C LEU A 100 7.20 -2.52 -3.36
N PHE A 101 6.58 -3.41 -2.60
CA PHE A 101 6.68 -4.86 -2.79
C PHE A 101 5.32 -5.53 -2.59
N LYS A 102 5.22 -6.78 -3.07
CA LYS A 102 3.99 -7.56 -3.03
C LYS A 102 4.11 -8.66 -1.98
N VAL A 103 3.05 -8.86 -1.21
CA VAL A 103 2.90 -9.92 -0.22
C VAL A 103 1.59 -10.67 -0.43
N SER A 104 1.35 -11.75 0.33
CA SER A 104 0.06 -12.43 0.30
C SER A 104 -1.06 -11.57 0.92
N LEU A 105 -2.28 -11.77 0.44
CA LEU A 105 -3.47 -11.10 0.98
C LEU A 105 -3.72 -11.51 2.45
N GLY A 106 -3.31 -12.72 2.84
CA GLY A 106 -3.41 -13.20 4.22
C GLY A 106 -2.50 -12.40 5.16
N LEU A 107 -1.26 -12.13 4.74
CA LEU A 107 -0.34 -11.29 5.50
C LEU A 107 -0.85 -9.86 5.63
N VAL A 108 -1.36 -9.24 4.55
CA VAL A 108 -1.94 -7.89 4.63
C VAL A 108 -3.06 -7.80 5.65
N ARG A 109 -4.01 -8.74 5.63
CA ARG A 109 -5.10 -8.79 6.62
C ARG A 109 -4.59 -8.90 8.04
N LYS A 110 -3.55 -9.70 8.28
CA LYS A 110 -2.90 -9.84 9.59
C LYS A 110 -2.18 -8.56 10.03
N LEU A 111 -1.55 -7.84 9.09
CA LEU A 111 -0.87 -6.57 9.38
C LEU A 111 -1.87 -5.45 9.69
N LEU A 112 -3.02 -5.42 9.03
CA LEU A 112 -4.08 -4.43 9.25
C LEU A 112 -4.97 -4.72 10.48
N THR A 113 -4.79 -5.88 11.14
CA THR A 113 -5.50 -6.18 12.38
C THR A 113 -5.14 -5.13 13.46
N PRO A 114 -6.13 -4.61 14.21
CA PRO A 114 -5.86 -3.74 15.35
C PRO A 114 -4.87 -4.40 16.32
N HIS A 115 -3.89 -3.62 16.79
CA HIS A 115 -2.83 -4.10 17.69
C HIS A 115 -1.93 -5.21 17.10
N CYS A 116 -1.64 -5.17 15.80
CA CYS A 116 -0.65 -6.08 15.21
C CYS A 116 0.75 -5.85 15.82
N ASP A 117 1.23 -6.82 16.59
CA ASP A 117 2.57 -6.78 17.20
C ASP A 117 3.68 -6.49 16.18
N ILE A 118 3.54 -6.98 14.93
CA ILE A 118 4.56 -6.86 13.88
C ILE A 118 4.87 -5.39 13.60
N ILE A 119 3.82 -4.60 13.38
CA ILE A 119 3.96 -3.17 13.07
C ILE A 119 4.44 -2.40 14.29
N GLN A 120 3.92 -2.73 15.47
CA GLN A 120 4.33 -2.07 16.71
C GLN A 120 5.81 -2.31 17.02
N ASP A 121 6.28 -3.55 16.90
CA ASP A 121 7.69 -3.88 17.13
C ASP A 121 8.59 -3.23 16.09
N LEU A 122 8.20 -3.22 14.81
CA LEU A 122 8.92 -2.50 13.75
C LEU A 122 9.06 -1.00 14.04
N SER A 123 7.96 -0.35 14.42
CA SER A 123 7.92 1.10 14.69
C SER A 123 8.76 1.52 15.90
N LYS A 124 9.04 0.61 16.84
CA LYS A 124 9.91 0.88 17.99
C LYS A 124 11.39 0.84 17.62
N VAL A 125 11.77 0.03 16.63
CA VAL A 125 13.16 -0.15 16.23
C VAL A 125 13.59 0.91 15.23
N TYR A 126 12.76 1.23 14.23
CA TYR A 126 13.09 2.21 13.20
C TYR A 126 11.96 3.24 13.01
N PRO A 127 12.30 4.55 12.89
CA PRO A 127 11.37 5.51 12.32
C PRO A 127 11.18 5.16 10.84
N LEU A 128 9.96 4.77 10.48
CA LEU A 128 9.60 4.35 9.13
C LEU A 128 8.19 4.81 8.78
N GLU A 129 7.97 5.05 7.50
CA GLU A 129 6.65 5.25 6.92
C GLU A 129 6.24 3.95 6.25
N ILE A 130 5.00 3.52 6.51
CA ILE A 130 4.44 2.30 5.93
C ILE A 130 3.03 2.58 5.45
N VAL A 131 2.75 2.15 4.22
CA VAL A 131 1.42 2.16 3.62
C VAL A 131 1.10 0.73 3.22
N ILE A 132 -0.08 0.24 3.61
CA ILE A 132 -0.50 -1.14 3.38
C ILE A 132 -1.79 -1.12 2.58
N GLY A 133 -1.77 -1.69 1.38
CA GLY A 133 -2.94 -1.86 0.54
C GLY A 133 -3.51 -3.27 0.63
N MET A 134 -4.83 -3.37 0.76
CA MET A 134 -5.61 -4.63 0.76
C MET A 134 -5.37 -5.50 -0.48
N ASN A 135 -4.84 -4.91 -1.55
CA ASN A 135 -4.42 -5.59 -2.78
C ASN A 135 -3.07 -6.33 -2.70
N GLY A 136 -2.52 -6.51 -1.49
CA GLY A 136 -1.27 -7.25 -1.31
C GLY A 136 -0.04 -6.39 -1.60
N ARG A 137 -0.18 -5.08 -1.74
CA ARG A 137 0.94 -4.15 -1.99
C ARG A 137 1.27 -3.40 -0.71
N ILE A 138 2.55 -3.40 -0.36
CA ILE A 138 3.06 -2.64 0.79
C ILE A 138 4.13 -1.70 0.27
N TRP A 139 4.03 -0.44 0.67
CA TRP A 139 5.06 0.55 0.47
C TRP A 139 5.71 0.88 1.81
N VAL A 140 7.04 0.85 1.86
CA VAL A 140 7.81 1.19 3.05
C VAL A 140 8.89 2.20 2.71
N LYS A 141 9.16 3.12 3.64
CA LYS A 141 10.27 4.05 3.55
C LYS A 141 10.92 4.21 4.92
N SER A 142 12.25 4.24 4.93
CA SER A 142 13.05 4.45 6.14
C SER A 142 14.15 5.47 5.84
N LYS A 143 14.97 5.79 6.84
CA LYS A 143 16.04 6.79 6.69
C LYS A 143 17.12 6.36 5.69
N THR A 144 17.41 5.06 5.58
CA THR A 144 18.39 4.52 4.63
C THR A 144 17.78 3.41 3.79
N VAL A 145 18.25 3.26 2.55
CA VAL A 145 17.82 2.18 1.64
C VAL A 145 18.06 0.81 2.26
N GLN A 146 19.17 0.63 2.98
CA GLN A 146 19.47 -0.62 3.69
C GLN A 146 18.39 -0.95 4.73
N GLN A 147 17.98 0.02 5.54
CA GLN A 147 16.88 -0.16 6.50
C GLN A 147 15.57 -0.52 5.80
N THR A 148 15.24 0.20 4.71
CA THR A 148 14.03 -0.05 3.93
C THR A 148 13.98 -1.49 3.38
N VAL A 149 15.10 -1.98 2.84
CA VAL A 149 15.21 -3.37 2.35
C VAL A 149 15.09 -4.39 3.49
N ILE A 150 15.74 -4.14 4.63
CA ILE A 150 15.63 -5.02 5.80
C ILE A 150 14.17 -5.11 6.29
N VAL A 151 13.49 -3.97 6.41
CA VAL A 151 12.08 -3.92 6.83
C VAL A 151 11.18 -4.69 5.86
N ALA A 152 11.37 -4.52 4.54
CA ALA A 152 10.59 -5.25 3.54
C ALA A 152 10.79 -6.77 3.65
N ASN A 153 12.04 -7.22 3.78
CA ASN A 153 12.37 -8.64 3.94
C ASN A 153 11.77 -9.23 5.23
N ILE A 154 11.78 -8.47 6.33
CA ILE A 154 11.17 -8.90 7.60
C ILE A 154 9.66 -9.03 7.45
N LEU A 155 9.01 -8.05 6.82
CA LEU A 155 7.56 -8.08 6.60
C LEU A 155 7.15 -9.29 5.76
N GLU A 156 7.88 -9.59 4.68
CA GLU A 156 7.65 -10.77 3.87
C GLU A 156 7.85 -12.08 4.66
N ALA A 157 8.91 -12.15 5.47
CA ALA A 157 9.20 -13.34 6.28
C ALA A 157 8.20 -13.57 7.42
N CYS A 158 7.52 -12.51 7.91
CA CYS A 158 6.52 -12.60 8.97
C CYS A 158 5.28 -13.45 8.61
N GLU A 159 5.07 -13.75 7.33
CA GLU A 159 4.00 -14.64 6.89
C GLU A 159 4.14 -16.06 7.46
N HIS A 160 5.37 -16.54 7.63
CA HIS A 160 5.67 -17.92 8.03
C HIS A 160 6.32 -18.05 9.41
N MET A 161 6.52 -16.94 10.12
CA MET A 161 7.18 -16.93 11.44
C MET A 161 6.19 -17.07 12.59
N THR A 162 6.58 -17.83 13.61
CA THR A 162 5.89 -17.83 14.91
C THR A 162 6.21 -16.56 15.70
N ALA A 163 5.42 -16.26 16.73
CA ALA A 163 5.63 -15.07 17.56
C ALA A 163 7.01 -15.07 18.25
N GLU A 164 7.52 -16.24 18.64
CA GLU A 164 8.83 -16.40 19.28
C GLU A 164 9.97 -16.17 18.29
N GLN A 165 9.88 -16.76 17.09
CA GLN A 165 10.86 -16.53 16.01
C GLN A 165 10.88 -15.05 15.61
N ARG A 166 9.72 -14.41 15.56
CA ARG A 166 9.62 -12.99 15.26
C ARG A 166 10.37 -12.14 16.28
N LYS A 167 10.18 -12.39 17.58
CA LYS A 167 10.89 -11.66 18.65
C LYS A 167 12.41 -11.84 18.56
N SER A 168 12.89 -13.05 18.29
CA SER A 168 14.34 -13.30 18.17
C SER A 168 14.93 -12.63 16.93
N VAL A 169 14.21 -12.65 15.81
CA VAL A 169 14.56 -11.92 14.58
C VAL A 169 14.68 -10.43 14.86
N PHE A 170 13.66 -9.81 15.47
CA PHE A 170 13.71 -8.38 15.82
C PHE A 170 14.86 -8.04 16.78
N ALA A 171 15.10 -8.87 17.80
CA ALA A 171 16.20 -8.65 18.73
C ALA A 171 17.57 -8.69 18.04
N ARG A 172 17.82 -9.70 17.18
CA ARG A 172 19.09 -9.82 16.44
C ARG A 172 19.33 -8.64 15.49
N PHE A 173 18.27 -8.09 14.90
CA PHE A 173 18.39 -6.94 14.01
C PHE A 173 18.63 -5.62 14.77
N ALA A 174 18.07 -5.48 15.96
CA ALA A 174 18.38 -4.35 16.84
C ALA A 174 19.86 -4.38 17.30
N GLU A 175 20.42 -5.57 17.55
CA GLU A 175 21.82 -5.75 17.97
C GLU A 175 22.83 -5.54 16.83
N ASN A 176 22.57 -6.05 15.62
CA ASN A 176 23.49 -5.97 14.47
C ASN A 176 23.64 -4.56 13.86
N MET A 177 22.97 -3.54 14.40
CA MET A 177 22.97 -2.17 13.87
C MET A 177 23.41 -1.11 14.91
N MET A 178 23.84 -1.54 16.10
CA MET A 178 24.67 -0.73 17.00
C MET A 178 26.15 -0.95 16.68
#